data_AF-X1JXN9-F1
#
_entry.id   AF-X1JXN9-F1
#
_cell.length_a   1.000
_cell.length_b   1.000
_cell.length_c   1.000
_cell.angle_alpha   90.00
_cell.angle_beta   90.00
_cell.angle_gamma   90.00
#
_symmetry.space_group_name_H-M   'P 1'
#
loop_
_entity.id
_entity.type
_entity.pdbx_description
1 polymer ?
#
loop_
_entity_poly.entity_id
_entity_poly.type
_entity_poly.pdbx_seq_one_letter_code
_entity_poly.pdbx_strand_id
1 'polypeptide(L)'
;MTTVPHPKEILISGRLTRVEKVKDELLKRLAKFAPVRRIGWLQGARRVKESAQGYAIVADGLAGGKFVELIEWMGIKNAKGTALDHIYHPKGKA
;
A
#
# COMPACT_ATOMS: atom_id res chain seq x y z
N MET A 1 -3.24 -10.20 -5.54
CA MET A 1 -2.24 -10.16 -4.45
C MET A 1 -0.90 -10.46 -5.09
N THR A 2 0.04 -9.52 -5.09
CA THR A 2 1.40 -9.73 -5.61
C THR A 2 2.32 -10.09 -4.46
N THR A 3 3.13 -11.13 -4.62
CA THR A 3 4.12 -11.59 -3.63
C THR A 3 5.52 -11.26 -4.12
N VAL A 4 6.33 -10.65 -3.27
CA VAL A 4 7.75 -10.40 -3.51
C VAL A 4 8.54 -11.41 -2.68
N PRO A 5 9.31 -12.34 -3.29
CA PRO A 5 9.96 -13.43 -2.55
C PRO A 5 11.08 -12.97 -1.62
N HIS A 6 11.72 -11.84 -1.90
CA HIS A 6 12.81 -11.27 -1.07
C HIS A 6 12.60 -9.75 -0.92
N PRO A 7 11.70 -9.31 -0.03
CA PRO A 7 11.43 -7.88 0.14
C PRO A 7 12.64 -7.16 0.75
N LYS A 8 12.94 -5.95 0.27
CA LYS A 8 13.97 -5.09 0.89
C LYS A 8 13.54 -4.57 2.26
N GLU A 9 12.24 -4.34 2.44
CA GLU A 9 11.63 -3.92 3.69
C GLU A 9 10.15 -4.35 3.73
N ILE A 10 9.57 -4.37 4.92
CA ILE A 10 8.15 -4.61 5.16
C ILE A 10 7.55 -3.38 5.86
N LEU A 11 6.54 -2.79 5.23
CA LEU A 11 5.81 -1.65 5.77
C LEU A 11 4.48 -2.11 6.37
N ILE A 12 4.28 -1.87 7.66
CA ILE A 12 3.00 -2.11 8.34
C ILE A 12 2.22 -0.79 8.48
N SER A 13 0.91 -0.83 8.24
CA SER A 13 0.05 0.35 8.27
C SER A 13 -1.32 0.07 8.89
N GLY A 14 -2.11 1.12 9.08
CA GLY A 14 -3.49 1.03 9.54
C GLY A 14 -3.67 1.17 11.05
N ARG A 15 -4.92 1.06 11.50
CA ARG A 15 -5.30 1.30 12.91
C ARG A 15 -4.81 0.21 13.85
N LEU A 16 -4.74 -1.04 13.38
CA LEU A 16 -4.39 -2.18 14.22
C LEU A 16 -2.93 -2.11 14.69
N THR A 17 -2.03 -1.52 13.89
CA THR A 17 -0.62 -1.31 14.28
C THR A 17 -0.45 -0.22 15.34
N ARG A 18 -1.53 0.41 15.82
CA ARG A 18 -1.52 1.31 17.00
C ARG A 18 -1.69 0.54 18.31
N VAL A 19 -2.16 -0.71 18.25
CA VAL A 19 -2.18 -1.60 19.40
C VAL A 19 -0.76 -2.17 19.56
N GLU A 20 -0.07 -1.82 20.64
CA GLU A 20 1.34 -2.18 20.84
C GLU A 20 1.59 -3.67 20.72
N LYS A 21 0.77 -4.49 21.38
CA LYS A 21 0.87 -5.96 21.30
C LYS A 21 0.81 -6.49 19.87
N VAL A 22 -0.03 -5.90 19.00
CA VAL A 22 -0.11 -6.30 17.59
C VAL A 22 1.13 -5.84 16.83
N LYS A 23 1.53 -4.59 17.02
CA LYS A 23 2.74 -4.02 16.40
C LYS A 23 3.97 -4.86 16.75
N ASP A 24 4.17 -5.17 18.02
CA ASP A 24 5.35 -5.90 18.49
C ASP A 24 5.38 -7.34 17.96
N GLU A 25 4.22 -8.00 17.91
CA GLU A 25 4.12 -9.35 17.35
C GLU A 25 4.39 -9.35 15.83
N LEU A 26 3.90 -8.33 15.10
CA LEU A 26 4.20 -8.15 13.68
C LEU A 26 5.69 -7.90 13.46
N LEU A 27 6.29 -6.99 14.21
CA LEU A 27 7.74 -6.70 14.13
C LEU A 27 8.56 -7.98 14.37
N LYS A 28 8.26 -8.71 15.45
CA LYS A 28 8.97 -9.93 15.81
C LYS A 28 8.84 -11.02 14.75
N ARG A 29 7.62 -11.31 14.29
CA ARG A 29 7.39 -12.43 13.35
C ARG A 29 7.86 -12.15 11.94
N LEU A 30 7.81 -10.88 11.51
CA LEU A 30 8.15 -10.49 10.14
C LEU A 30 9.64 -10.14 9.98
N ALA A 31 10.36 -9.84 11.07
CA ALA A 31 11.78 -9.49 11.04
C ALA A 31 12.69 -10.55 10.40
N LYS A 32 12.27 -11.82 10.40
CA LYS A 32 13.01 -12.90 9.72
C LYS A 32 12.99 -12.82 8.19
N PHE A 33 12.10 -12.02 7.60
CA PHE A 33 11.96 -11.88 6.16
C PHE A 33 12.65 -10.62 5.63
N ALA A 34 12.53 -9.49 6.35
CA ALA A 34 13.15 -8.22 6.01
C ALA A 34 13.01 -7.22 7.18
N PRO A 35 13.73 -6.09 7.18
CA PRO A 35 13.49 -4.99 8.10
C PRO A 35 12.02 -4.54 8.08
N VAL A 36 11.40 -4.44 9.25
CA VAL A 36 9.98 -4.10 9.40
C VAL A 36 9.86 -2.74 10.05
N ARG A 37 9.05 -1.84 9.46
CA ARG A 37 8.73 -0.55 10.08
C ARG A 37 7.29 -0.13 9.81
N ARG A 38 6.78 0.75 10.67
CA ARG A 38 5.47 1.35 10.45
C ARG A 38 5.56 2.42 9.36
N ILE A 39 4.56 2.48 8.48
CA ILE A 39 4.46 3.57 7.51
C ILE A 39 4.24 4.90 8.24
N GLY A 40 4.97 5.92 7.80
CA GLY A 40 4.79 7.29 8.28
C GLY A 40 3.58 7.96 7.64
N TRP A 41 3.36 9.21 8.01
CA TRP A 41 2.36 10.07 7.37
C TRP A 41 3.06 11.11 6.49
N LEU A 42 2.36 11.61 5.48
CA LEU A 42 2.75 12.78 4.73
C LEU A 42 2.98 13.96 5.67
N GLN A 43 3.99 14.76 5.36
CA GLN A 43 4.32 15.94 6.14
C GLN A 43 3.10 16.87 6.24
N GLY A 44 2.80 17.31 7.46
CA GLY A 44 1.64 18.16 7.74
C GLY A 44 0.30 17.42 7.91
N ALA A 45 0.22 16.13 7.61
CA ALA A 45 -0.98 15.34 7.88
C ALA A 45 -1.19 15.17 9.40
N ARG A 46 -2.37 15.52 9.91
CA ARG A 46 -2.69 15.45 11.35
C ARG A 46 -3.81 14.47 11.71
N ARG A 47 -4.83 14.32 10.84
CA ARG A 47 -5.99 13.44 11.07
C ARG A 47 -6.55 12.92 9.75
N VAL A 48 -5.81 12.03 9.09
CA VAL A 48 -6.25 11.40 7.84
C VAL A 48 -5.74 9.96 7.77
N LYS A 49 -6.56 9.05 7.25
CA LYS A 49 -6.18 7.63 7.08
C LYS A 49 -4.97 7.52 6.17
N GLU A 50 -4.05 6.60 6.47
CA GLU A 50 -2.87 6.34 5.65
C GLU A 50 -3.25 6.01 4.18
N SER A 51 -4.36 5.30 3.97
CA SER A 51 -4.87 5.01 2.62
C SER A 51 -5.32 6.26 1.85
N ALA A 52 -5.97 7.22 2.53
CA ALA A 52 -6.39 8.47 1.91
C ALA A 52 -5.18 9.34 1.50
N GLN A 53 -4.12 9.30 2.30
CA GLN A 53 -2.85 9.93 1.93
C GLN A 53 -2.24 9.27 0.69
N GLY A 54 -2.30 7.93 0.59
CA GLY A 54 -1.90 7.20 -0.62
C GLY A 54 -2.66 7.62 -1.87
N TYR A 55 -3.99 7.80 -1.78
CA TYR A 55 -4.78 8.31 -2.90
C TYR A 55 -4.37 9.73 -3.31
N ALA A 56 -4.04 10.61 -2.35
CA ALA A 56 -3.54 11.95 -2.64
C ALA A 56 -2.18 11.91 -3.37
N ILE A 57 -1.27 11.02 -2.98
CA ILE A 57 0.01 10.78 -3.68
C ILE A 57 -0.23 10.36 -5.13
N VAL A 58 -1.16 9.42 -5.35
CA VAL A 58 -1.49 8.94 -6.70
C VAL A 58 -2.10 10.06 -7.55
N ALA A 59 -3.07 10.80 -7.00
CA ALA A 59 -3.70 11.90 -7.71
C ALA A 59 -2.70 13.00 -8.09
N ASP A 60 -1.84 13.41 -7.15
CA ASP A 60 -0.79 14.40 -7.38
C ASP A 60 0.18 13.95 -8.49
N GLY A 61 0.70 12.73 -8.42
CA GLY A 61 1.63 12.23 -9.44
C GLY A 61 0.98 12.02 -10.81
N LEU A 62 -0.30 11.62 -10.87
CA LEU A 62 -1.04 11.56 -12.14
C LEU A 62 -1.24 12.93 -12.78
N ALA A 63 -1.37 13.98 -11.96
CA ALA A 63 -1.47 15.38 -12.41
C ALA A 63 -0.11 16.01 -12.76
N GLY A 64 1.01 15.25 -12.69
CA GLY A 64 2.36 15.77 -12.94
C GLY A 64 2.96 16.53 -11.76
N GLY A 65 2.43 16.32 -10.55
CA GLY A 65 2.90 16.96 -9.32
C GLY A 65 4.18 16.33 -8.77
N LYS A 66 4.41 16.57 -7.47
CA LYS A 66 5.61 16.15 -6.74
C LYS A 66 5.88 14.65 -6.82
N PHE A 67 4.84 13.82 -6.91
CA PHE A 67 4.96 12.36 -6.90
C PHE A 67 5.00 11.72 -8.29
N VAL A 68 5.24 12.49 -9.37
CA VAL A 68 5.23 11.98 -10.75
C VAL A 68 6.17 10.79 -10.97
N GLU A 69 7.42 10.89 -10.52
CA GLU A 69 8.42 9.82 -10.69
C GLU A 69 7.99 8.51 -10.01
N LEU A 70 7.30 8.59 -8.87
CA LEU A 70 6.78 7.42 -8.18
C LEU A 70 5.68 6.73 -9.00
N ILE A 71 4.76 7.51 -9.58
CA ILE A 71 3.64 6.98 -10.39
C ILE A 71 4.14 6.36 -11.69
N GLU A 72 5.19 6.96 -12.29
CA GLU A 72 5.89 6.40 -13.44
C GLU A 72 6.61 5.10 -13.09
N TRP A 73 7.36 5.07 -11.98
CA TRP A 73 8.04 3.86 -11.49
C TRP A 73 7.07 2.72 -11.20
N MET A 74 5.90 3.04 -10.61
CA MET A 74 4.84 2.07 -10.35
C MET A 74 4.15 1.57 -11.63
N GLY A 75 4.33 2.25 -12.77
CA GLY A 75 3.73 1.87 -14.04
C GLY A 75 2.20 2.00 -14.06
N ILE A 76 1.61 2.85 -13.22
CA ILE A 76 0.14 2.93 -13.03
C ILE A 76 -0.58 3.24 -14.35
N LYS A 77 -0.01 4.13 -15.17
CA LYS A 77 -0.58 4.49 -16.49
C LYS A 77 -0.59 3.31 -17.48
N ASN A 78 0.23 2.28 -17.24
CA ASN A 78 0.33 1.08 -18.05
C ASN A 78 -0.53 -0.07 -17.52
N ALA A 79 -1.18 0.10 -16.36
CA ALA A 79 -2.04 -0.92 -15.78
C ALA A 79 -3.25 -1.17 -16.69
N LYS A 80 -3.59 -2.45 -16.89
CA LYS A 80 -4.72 -2.90 -17.71
C LYS A 80 -5.59 -3.84 -16.90
N GLY A 81 -6.83 -4.00 -17.37
CA GLY A 81 -7.86 -4.74 -16.66
C GLY A 81 -8.49 -3.95 -15.52
N THR A 82 -9.46 -4.56 -14.86
CA THR A 82 -10.23 -3.96 -13.77
C THR A 82 -10.29 -4.87 -12.56
N ALA A 83 -10.68 -4.30 -11.41
CA ALA A 83 -10.95 -5.10 -10.22
C ALA A 83 -12.10 -6.11 -10.40
N LEU A 84 -12.88 -6.00 -11.49
CA LEU A 84 -14.00 -6.89 -11.81
C LEU A 84 -13.58 -8.09 -12.65
N ASP A 85 -12.41 -8.06 -13.30
CA ASP A 85 -11.99 -9.08 -14.29
C ASP A 85 -11.83 -10.48 -13.70
N HIS A 86 -11.74 -10.59 -12.38
CA HIS A 86 -11.60 -11.85 -11.66
C HIS A 86 -12.68 -12.04 -10.59
N ILE A 87 -13.79 -11.29 -10.68
CA ILE A 87 -14.97 -11.52 -9.85
C ILE A 87 -15.84 -12.56 -10.51
N TYR A 88 -15.73 -13.79 -10.03
CA TYR A 88 -16.59 -14.89 -10.43
C TYR A 88 -17.80 -14.96 -9.50
N HIS A 89 -18.97 -14.56 -10.01
CA HIS A 89 -20.21 -14.75 -9.28
C HIS A 89 -20.77 -16.15 -9.59
N PRO A 90 -21.22 -16.96 -8.61
CA PRO A 90 -21.75 -18.31 -8.88
C PRO A 90 -22.95 -18.34 -9.85
N LYS A 91 -23.65 -17.21 -10.01
CA LYS A 91 -24.75 -17.02 -10.97
C LYS A 91 -24.41 -16.10 -12.15
N GLY A 92 -23.19 -15.59 -12.20
CA GLY A 92 -22.72 -14.77 -13.33
C GLY A 92 -22.36 -15.67 -14.50
N LYS A 93 -22.79 -15.32 -15.71
CA LYS A 93 -22.22 -15.94 -16.91
C LYS A 93 -20.82 -15.35 -17.13
N ALA A 94 -19.88 -16.22 -17.48
CA ALA A 94 -18.54 -15.85 -17.90
C ALA A 94 -18.59 -15.04 -19.20
#